data_AF-A0A2G9NIB4-F1
#
_entry.id   AF-A0A2G9NIB4-F1
#
_cell.length_a   1.000
_cell.length_b   1.000
_cell.length_c   1.000
_cell.angle_alpha   90.00
_cell.angle_beta   90.00
_cell.angle_gamma   90.00
#
_symmetry.space_group_name_H-M   'P 1'
#
loop_
_entity.id
_entity.type
_entity.pdbx_description
1 polymer ?
#
loop_
_entity_poly.entity_id
_entity_poly.type
_entity_poly.pdbx_seq_one_letter_code
_entity_poly.pdbx_strand_id
1 'polypeptide(L)' 'MKTISIKLPENEAKELDDFLKKRNYLSKSEFIRHLILEKLESHKKEKYGWLVIAEKSMNKLWDNKKDSEVWSKYL' A
#
# COMPACT_ATOMS: atom_id res chain seq x y z
N MET A 1 -23.04 -9.07 -8.59
CA MET A 1 -21.83 -8.23 -8.74
C MET A 1 -22.11 -6.86 -8.14
N LYS A 2 -21.21 -6.29 -7.34
CA LYS A 2 -21.37 -4.92 -6.83
C LYS A 2 -20.95 -3.94 -7.93
N THR A 3 -21.81 -3.00 -8.27
CA THR A 3 -21.55 -1.93 -9.23
C THR A 3 -21.15 -0.65 -8.50
N ILE A 4 -20.13 0.03 -8.99
CA ILE A 4 -19.68 1.33 -8.48
C ILE A 4 -20.02 2.35 -9.56
N SER A 5 -20.78 3.39 -9.20
CA SER A 5 -21.09 4.51 -10.06
C SER A 5 -20.38 5.75 -9.54
N ILE A 6 -19.67 6.44 -10.42
CA ILE A 6 -18.89 7.65 -10.09
C ILE A 6 -19.36 8.76 -11.01
N LYS A 7 -19.76 9.89 -10.43
CA LYS A 7 -20.08 11.11 -11.19
C LYS A 7 -18.83 11.98 -11.21
N LEU A 8 -18.44 12.39 -12.42
CA LEU A 8 -17.31 13.29 -12.65
C LEU A 8 -17.83 14.57 -13.30
N PRO A 9 -17.26 15.74 -12.96
CA PRO A 9 -17.45 16.96 -13.72
C PRO A 9 -17.08 16.77 -15.19
N GLU A 10 -17.73 17.51 -16.09
CA GLU A 10 -17.51 17.34 -17.54
C GLU A 10 -16.08 17.61 -17.98
N ASN A 11 -15.40 18.57 -17.36
CA ASN A 11 -14.00 18.90 -17.68
C ASN A 11 -13.06 17.73 -17.32
N GLU A 12 -13.21 17.18 -16.12
CA GLU A 12 -12.40 16.04 -15.66
C GLU A 12 -12.70 14.77 -16.47
N ALA A 13 -13.96 14.58 -16.88
CA ALA A 13 -14.34 13.45 -17.73
C ALA A 13 -13.66 13.51 -19.11
N LYS A 14 -13.53 14.71 -19.70
CA LYS A 14 -12.79 14.92 -20.96
C LYS A 14 -11.30 14.66 -20.81
N GLU A 15 -10.69 15.18 -19.74
CA GLU A 15 -9.28 14.94 -19.45
C GLU A 15 -8.98 13.45 -19.27
N LEU A 16 -9.87 12.73 -18.58
CA LEU A 16 -9.78 11.28 -18.43
C LEU A 16 -9.87 10.55 -19.77
N ASP A 17 -10.78 10.95 -20.65
CA ASP A 17 -10.91 10.35 -21.98
C ASP A 17 -9.66 10.53 -22.84
N ASP A 18 -9.08 11.73 -22.81
CA ASP A 18 -7.84 12.02 -23.54
C ASP A 18 -6.65 11.25 -22.96
N PHE A 19 -6.61 11.09 -21.63
CA PHE A 19 -5.60 10.27 -20.97
C PHE A 19 -5.69 8.79 -21.37
N LEU A 20 -6.91 8.23 -21.42
CA LEU A 20 -7.13 6.83 -21.79
C LEU A 20 -6.70 6.55 -23.23
N LYS A 21 -6.99 7.46 -24.16
CA LYS A 21 -6.54 7.37 -25.56
C LYS A 21 -5.02 7.36 -25.67
N LYS A 22 -4.33 8.23 -24.90
CA LYS A 22 -2.85 8.29 -24.91
C LYS A 22 -2.20 7.04 -24.36
N ARG A 23 -2.80 6.43 -23.34
CA ARG A 23 -2.26 5.24 -22.64
C ARG A 23 -2.75 3.91 -23.21
N ASN A 24 -3.60 3.94 -24.23
CA ASN A 24 -4.14 2.77 -24.93
C ASN A 24 -4.93 1.81 -24.01
N TYR A 25 -5.68 2.36 -23.04
CA TYR A 25 -6.59 1.58 -22.21
C TYR A 25 -7.87 1.24 -22.98
N LEU A 26 -8.37 0.01 -22.81
CA LEU A 26 -9.54 -0.52 -23.53
C LEU A 26 -10.86 0.10 -23.03
N SER A 27 -10.96 0.47 -21.75
CA SER A 27 -12.15 1.13 -21.20
C SER A 27 -11.86 1.95 -19.93
N LYS A 28 -12.73 2.92 -19.62
CA LYS A 28 -12.70 3.68 -18.34
C LYS A 28 -12.76 2.73 -17.14
N SER A 29 -13.62 1.71 -17.23
CA SER A 29 -13.83 0.71 -16.17
C SER A 29 -12.57 -0.09 -15.87
N GLU A 30 -11.82 -0.48 -16.91
CA GLU A 30 -10.57 -1.21 -16.76
C GLU A 30 -9.48 -0.34 -16.14
N PHE A 31 -9.35 0.91 -16.60
CA PHE A 31 -8.44 1.87 -15.99
C PHE A 31 -8.72 2.08 -14.50
N ILE A 32 -9.99 2.33 -14.13
CA ILE A 32 -10.37 2.53 -12.73
C ILE A 32 -10.10 1.27 -11.90
N ARG A 33 -10.34 0.06 -12.45
CA ARG A 33 -10.01 -1.19 -11.77
C ARG A 33 -8.51 -1.34 -11.52
N HIS A 34 -7.68 -1.05 -12.53
CA HIS A 34 -6.23 -1.07 -12.38
C HIS A 34 -5.77 -0.11 -11.28
N LEU A 35 -6.28 1.12 -11.29
CA LEU A 35 -5.92 2.14 -10.31
C LEU A 35 -6.33 1.74 -8.88
N ILE A 36 -7.53 1.17 -8.71
CA ILE A 36 -7.98 0.64 -7.42
C ILE A 36 -7.08 -0.51 -6.95
N LEU A 37 -6.75 -1.45 -7.83
CA LEU A 37 -5.89 -2.59 -7.50
C LEU A 37 -4.50 -2.14 -7.08
N GLU A 38 -3.89 -1.23 -7.84
CA GLU A 38 -2.58 -0.66 -7.54
C GLU A 38 -2.57 0.02 -6.17
N LYS A 39 -3.59 0.82 -5.86
CA LYS A 39 -3.72 1.50 -4.57
C LYS A 39 -3.92 0.52 -3.41
N LEU A 40 -4.74 -0.51 -3.60
CA LEU A 40 -4.94 -1.56 -2.58
C LEU A 40 -3.65 -2.35 -2.33
N GLU A 41 -2.89 -2.63 -3.39
CA GLU A 41 -1.62 -3.33 -3.30
C GLU A 41 -0.55 -2.47 -2.62
N SER A 42 -0.50 -1.16 -2.90
CA SER A 42 0.43 -0.24 -2.24
C SER A 42 0.21 -0.20 -0.73
N HIS A 43 -1.05 -0.12 -0.29
CA HIS A 43 -1.39 -0.14 1.15
C HIS A 43 -1.02 -1.47 1.82
N LYS A 44 -1.21 -2.60 1.13
CA LYS A 44 -0.77 -3.90 1.64
C LYS A 44 0.75 -3.94 1.78
N LYS A 45 1.49 -3.55 0.73
CA LYS A 45 2.96 -3.53 0.73
C LYS A 45 3.51 -2.64 1.83
N GLU A 46 2.92 -1.46 2.03
CA GLU A 46 3.30 -0.55 3.11
C GLU A 46 3.09 -1.19 4.49
N LYS A 47 1.92 -1.78 4.75
CA LYS A 47 1.64 -2.48 6.01
C LYS A 47 2.65 -3.61 6.27
N TYR A 48 2.95 -4.43 5.26
CA TYR A 48 3.96 -5.48 5.39
C TYR A 48 5.36 -4.91 5.62
N GLY A 49 5.71 -3.81 4.94
CA GLY A 49 6.98 -3.11 5.15
C GLY A 49 7.17 -2.66 6.60
N TRP A 50 6.13 -2.05 7.19
CA TRP A 50 6.13 -1.66 8.60
C TRP A 50 6.29 -2.85 9.55
N LEU A 51 5.61 -3.98 9.27
CA LEU A 51 5.74 -5.20 10.08
C LEU A 51 7.16 -5.77 10.05
N VAL A 52 7.79 -5.83 8.87
CA VAL A 52 9.17 -6.32 8.73
C VAL A 52 10.16 -5.41 9.47
N ILE A 53 9.96 -4.10 9.43
CA ILE A 53 10.80 -3.15 10.19
C ILE A 53 10.61 -3.36 11.70
N ALA A 54 9.36 -3.53 12.15
CA ALA A 54 9.04 -3.78 13.55
C ALA A 54 9.68 -5.09 14.04
N GLU A 55 9.56 -6.17 13.27
CA GLU A 55 10.17 -7.47 13.59
C GLU A 55 11.69 -7.38 13.73
N LYS A 56 12.38 -6.74 12.78
CA LYS A 56 13.83 -6.51 12.86
C LYS A 56 14.21 -5.68 14.07
N SER A 57 13.40 -4.69 14.42
CA SER A 57 13.64 -3.84 15.59
C SER A 57 13.43 -4.61 16.89
N MET A 58 12.40 -5.46 16.95
CA MET A 58 12.13 -6.34 18.08
C MET A 58 13.27 -7.33 18.31
N ASN A 59 13.77 -7.98 17.25
CA ASN A 59 14.89 -8.92 17.35
C ASN A 59 16.14 -8.23 17.92
N LYS A 60 16.43 -6.98 17.50
CA LYS A 60 17.56 -6.22 18.05
C LYS A 60 17.39 -5.88 19.54
N LEU A 61 16.17 -5.55 19.96
CA LEU A 61 15.87 -5.25 21.37
C LEU A 61 15.95 -6.53 22.22
N TRP A 62 15.46 -7.65 21.70
CA TRP A 62 15.44 -8.93 22.39
C TRP A 62 16.82 -9.57 22.52
N ASP A 63 17.64 -9.50 21.46
CA ASP A 63 19.02 -10.01 21.45
C ASP A 63 20.03 -8.99 22.05
N ASN A 64 19.60 -8.22 23.05
CA ASN A 64 20.45 -7.24 23.69
C ASN A 64 21.34 -7.89 24.76
N LYS A 65 22.58 -8.20 24.38
CA LYS A 65 23.60 -8.77 25.28
C LYS A 65 23.82 -7.94 26.55
N LYS A 66 23.67 -6.62 26.48
CA LYS A 66 23.80 -5.74 27.67
C LYS A 66 22.69 -5.98 28.67
N ASP A 67 21.46 -6.22 28.19
CA ASP A 67 20.36 -6.57 29.07
C ASP A 67 20.64 -7.94 29.69
N SER A 68 21.07 -8.92 28.91
CA SER A 68 21.45 -10.23 29.45
C SER A 68 22.51 -10.14 30.56
N GLU A 69 23.50 -9.26 30.44
CA GLU A 69 24.53 -8.99 31.47
C GLU A 69 24.01 -8.26 32.71
N VAL A 70 22.93 -7.49 32.60
CA VAL A 70 22.31 -6.80 33.73
C VAL A 70 21.35 -7.74 34.46
N TRP A 71 20.49 -8.45 33.72
CA TRP A 71 19.51 -9.39 34.28
C TRP A 71 20.19 -10.59 34.95
N SER A 72 21.35 -11.04 34.48
CA SER A 72 22.14 -12.09 35.14
C SER A 72 22.66 -11.73 36.53
N LYS A 73 22.60 -10.44 36.92
CA LYS A 73 22.96 -10.00 38.28
C LYS A 73 21.82 -10.16 39.28
N TYR A 74 20.59 -10.39 38.80
CA TYR A 74 19.37 -10.46 39.60
C TYR A 74 18.66 -11.82 39.53
N LEU A 75 19.11 -12.70 38.63
CA LEU A 75 18.72 -14.11 38.52
C LEU A 75 19.80 -15.00 39.15
#